data_AF-X0WKC4-F1
#
_entry.id   AF-X0WKC4-F1
#
_cell.length_a   1.000
_cell.length_b   1.000
_cell.length_c   1.000
_cell.angle_alpha   90.00
_cell.angle_beta   90.00
_cell.angle_gamma   90.00
#
_symmetry.space_group_name_H-M   'P 1'
#
loop_
_entity.id
_entity.type
_entity.pdbx_description
1 polymer ?
#
loop_
_entity_poly.entity_id
_entity_poly.type
_entity_poly.pdbx_seq_one_letter_code
_entity_poly.pdbx_strand_id
1 'polypeptide(L)'
;PLTSEGLEITTGLGSIEILFPDDALSVSGNLDLTILDFVDLNGNFAFEKNSEPVTATLADSSTVNVEVLTIGASGVTGFAGVNGPASNSNAMGISLSDINFALVLMSVSSPAPGDNRSWTALRAEVGSISLKGISGFGLTVESFILELNTAGGEINGAANSAVVNFAVSDFDGNTVADGGYTVDLGGGNTVLIDFETELLRVGGTLEVLDGFIYIRGEFGFEKSSIPVTATLANSTSAPVDILAISAKDVTAFVGVNG
;
A
#
# COMPACT_ATOMS: atom_id res chain seq x y z
N PRO A 1 5.51 -4.03 -40.45
CA PRO A 1 6.23 -4.85 -39.44
C PRO A 1 6.36 -4.02 -38.16
N LEU A 2 5.44 -4.23 -37.24
CA LEU A 2 5.49 -3.61 -35.91
C LEU A 2 6.54 -4.39 -35.12
N THR A 3 7.63 -3.74 -34.75
CA THR A 3 8.57 -4.26 -33.76
C THR A 3 7.97 -4.04 -32.37
N SER A 4 8.29 -4.93 -31.43
CA SER A 4 7.77 -5.00 -30.05
C SER A 4 8.22 -3.85 -29.15
N GLU A 5 8.24 -2.62 -29.66
CA GLU A 5 8.69 -1.44 -28.93
C GLU A 5 7.47 -0.54 -28.73
N GLY A 6 7.20 -0.19 -27.48
CA GLY A 6 5.97 0.46 -27.01
C GLY A 6 5.61 1.79 -27.69
N LEU A 7 4.50 2.38 -27.24
CA LEU A 7 4.05 3.70 -27.68
C LEU A 7 4.49 4.76 -26.67
N GLU A 8 5.46 5.59 -27.04
CA GLU A 8 5.78 6.80 -26.29
C GLU A 8 4.77 7.91 -26.66
N ILE A 9 3.99 8.37 -25.67
CA ILE A 9 3.10 9.53 -25.84
C ILE A 9 3.69 10.68 -25.04
N THR A 10 4.12 11.73 -25.73
CA THR A 10 4.45 13.01 -25.10
C THR A 10 3.15 13.71 -24.70
N THR A 11 2.85 13.72 -23.41
CA THR A 11 1.80 14.59 -22.86
C THR A 11 2.41 15.92 -22.50
N GLY A 12 1.60 16.97 -22.33
CA GLY A 12 2.08 18.35 -22.19
C GLY A 12 3.06 18.63 -21.03
N LEU A 13 3.31 17.66 -20.14
CA LEU A 13 4.23 17.77 -19.00
C LEU A 13 5.18 16.57 -18.82
N GLY A 14 5.23 15.59 -19.74
CA GLY A 14 6.13 14.42 -19.60
C GLY A 14 5.99 13.35 -20.69
N SER A 15 6.87 12.35 -20.64
CA SER A 15 6.81 11.13 -21.47
C SER A 15 6.03 10.04 -20.74
N ILE A 16 4.98 9.51 -21.37
CA ILE A 16 4.33 8.27 -20.97
C ILE A 16 4.90 7.17 -21.85
N GLU A 17 5.45 6.13 -21.24
CA GLU A 17 5.86 4.91 -21.95
C GLU A 17 4.77 3.86 -21.78
N ILE A 18 4.16 3.44 -22.89
CA ILE A 18 3.19 2.34 -22.92
C ILE A 18 3.91 1.14 -23.53
N LEU A 19 4.22 0.14 -22.71
CA LEU A 19 4.85 -1.09 -23.15
C LEU A 19 3.80 -2.19 -23.26
N PHE A 20 3.98 -3.06 -24.27
CA PHE A 20 3.23 -4.30 -24.42
C PHE A 20 4.19 -5.49 -24.36
N PRO A 21 4.92 -5.70 -23.24
CA PRO A 21 5.73 -6.89 -23.11
C PRO A 21 4.80 -8.10 -23.00
N ASP A 22 4.93 -9.06 -23.91
CA ASP A 22 4.26 -10.36 -23.85
C ASP A 22 2.73 -10.29 -23.55
N ASP A 23 2.04 -9.41 -24.30
CA ASP A 23 0.60 -9.12 -24.21
C ASP A 23 0.12 -8.49 -22.89
N ALA A 24 1.01 -8.16 -21.94
CA ALA A 24 0.67 -7.44 -20.71
C ALA A 24 0.52 -5.94 -21.00
N LEU A 25 -0.40 -5.27 -20.30
CA LEU A 25 -0.52 -3.82 -20.39
C LEU A 25 0.33 -3.21 -19.28
N SER A 26 1.46 -2.60 -19.66
CA SER A 26 2.30 -1.83 -18.74
C SER A 26 2.37 -0.37 -19.18
N VAL A 27 2.15 0.54 -18.23
CA VAL A 27 2.28 1.98 -18.43
C VAL A 27 3.13 2.54 -17.31
N SER A 28 4.24 3.19 -17.63
CA SER A 28 5.06 3.88 -16.63
C SER A 28 5.47 5.27 -17.09
N GLY A 29 5.75 6.15 -16.12
CA GLY A 29 6.20 7.49 -16.39
C GLY A 29 6.07 8.41 -15.19
N ASN A 30 6.51 9.65 -15.39
CA ASN A 30 6.31 10.71 -14.41
C ASN A 30 4.89 11.28 -14.56
N LEU A 31 4.13 11.35 -13.47
CA LEU A 31 2.78 11.91 -13.46
C LEU A 31 2.69 13.08 -12.47
N ASP A 32 2.07 14.14 -12.95
CA ASP A 32 1.47 15.20 -12.16
C ASP A 32 -0.04 14.95 -12.08
N LEU A 33 -0.52 14.48 -10.92
CA LEU A 33 -1.93 14.15 -10.71
C LEU A 33 -2.55 15.10 -9.68
N THR A 34 -3.57 15.84 -10.12
CA THR A 34 -4.44 16.63 -9.23
C THR A 34 -5.84 16.01 -9.19
N ILE A 35 -6.34 15.74 -7.99
CA ILE A 35 -7.67 15.15 -7.75
C ILE A 35 -8.53 16.14 -6.98
N LEU A 36 -9.64 16.55 -7.61
CA LEU A 36 -10.69 17.40 -7.01
C LEU A 36 -10.13 18.65 -6.30
N ASP A 37 -9.10 19.28 -6.88
CA ASP A 37 -8.37 20.45 -6.34
C ASP A 37 -7.84 20.28 -4.90
N PHE A 38 -7.78 19.05 -4.40
CA PHE A 38 -7.50 18.74 -3.00
C PHE A 38 -6.25 17.87 -2.84
N VAL A 39 -6.06 16.89 -3.72
CA VAL A 39 -4.88 16.03 -3.70
C VAL A 39 -3.98 16.36 -4.86
N ASP A 40 -2.69 16.61 -4.61
CA ASP A 40 -1.65 16.74 -5.61
C ASP A 40 -0.61 15.64 -5.38
N LEU A 41 -0.27 14.89 -6.44
CA LEU A 41 0.81 13.90 -6.45
C LEU A 41 1.76 14.19 -7.61
N ASN A 42 3.06 14.16 -7.34
CA ASN A 42 4.11 14.31 -8.37
C ASN A 42 5.19 13.25 -8.15
N GLY A 43 5.49 12.47 -9.19
CA GLY A 43 6.59 11.50 -9.17
C GLY A 43 6.41 10.40 -10.20
N ASN A 44 7.14 9.30 -10.04
CA ASN A 44 7.07 8.18 -10.97
C ASN A 44 5.97 7.22 -10.56
N PHE A 45 5.25 6.72 -11.56
CA PHE A 45 4.23 5.71 -11.40
C PHE A 45 4.43 4.61 -12.45
N ALA A 46 4.01 3.40 -12.10
CA ALA A 46 3.86 2.28 -13.00
C ALA A 46 2.50 1.59 -12.74
N PHE A 47 1.87 1.15 -13.81
CA PHE A 47 0.61 0.43 -13.81
C PHE A 47 0.81 -0.80 -14.67
N GLU A 48 0.54 -1.98 -14.12
CA GLU A 48 0.66 -3.23 -14.88
C GLU A 48 -0.58 -4.08 -14.69
N LYS A 49 -1.13 -4.58 -15.79
CA LYS A 49 -2.13 -5.65 -15.78
C LYS A 49 -1.55 -6.89 -16.44
N ASN A 50 -1.66 -8.02 -15.77
CA ASN A 50 -1.25 -9.30 -16.35
C ASN A 50 -2.04 -9.60 -17.63
N SER A 51 -1.36 -10.23 -18.60
CA SER A 51 -1.95 -10.64 -19.87
C SER A 51 -2.86 -11.85 -19.72
N GLU A 52 -2.42 -12.82 -18.91
CA GLU A 52 -3.12 -14.06 -18.62
C GLU A 52 -3.29 -14.26 -17.12
N PRO A 53 -4.37 -14.94 -16.66
CA PRO A 53 -4.54 -15.29 -15.27
C PRO A 53 -3.37 -16.07 -14.69
N VAL A 54 -3.01 -15.79 -13.45
CA VAL A 54 -1.92 -16.45 -12.71
C VAL A 54 -2.48 -17.26 -11.54
N THR A 55 -1.71 -18.24 -11.03
CA THR A 55 -2.16 -19.10 -9.93
C THR A 55 -1.69 -18.54 -8.59
N ALA A 56 -2.61 -17.96 -7.83
CA ALA A 56 -2.34 -17.56 -6.45
C ALA A 56 -2.55 -18.73 -5.49
N THR A 57 -1.60 -18.96 -4.60
CA THR A 57 -1.76 -19.85 -3.44
C THR A 57 -2.25 -19.03 -2.26
N LEU A 58 -3.33 -19.47 -1.62
CA LEU A 58 -3.91 -18.81 -0.46
C LEU A 58 -3.28 -19.34 0.84
N ALA A 59 -3.42 -18.58 1.93
CA ALA A 59 -2.88 -18.93 3.25
C ALA A 59 -3.44 -20.26 3.82
N ASP A 60 -4.60 -20.71 3.32
CA ASP A 60 -5.19 -22.03 3.66
C ASP A 60 -4.69 -23.16 2.73
N SER A 61 -3.68 -22.89 1.90
CA SER A 61 -3.10 -23.80 0.90
C SER A 61 -4.01 -24.13 -0.29
N SER A 62 -5.21 -23.53 -0.39
CA SER A 62 -6.00 -23.62 -1.62
C SER A 62 -5.39 -22.74 -2.71
N THR A 63 -5.74 -23.02 -3.97
CA THR A 63 -5.27 -22.21 -5.11
C THR A 63 -6.44 -21.61 -5.88
N VAL A 64 -6.19 -20.47 -6.51
CA VAL A 64 -7.17 -19.75 -7.32
C VAL A 64 -6.49 -19.01 -8.46
N ASN A 65 -7.10 -19.07 -9.65
CA ASN A 65 -6.64 -18.29 -10.79
C ASN A 65 -7.15 -16.86 -10.67
N VAL A 66 -6.26 -15.89 -10.84
CA VAL A 66 -6.55 -14.47 -10.62
C VAL A 66 -6.06 -13.60 -11.77
N GLU A 67 -6.83 -12.55 -12.07
CA GLU A 67 -6.33 -11.38 -12.78
C GLU A 67 -5.64 -10.47 -11.76
N VAL A 68 -4.52 -9.86 -12.16
CA VAL A 68 -3.67 -9.01 -11.32
C VAL A 68 -3.53 -7.64 -11.97
N LEU A 69 -3.81 -6.61 -11.18
CA LEU A 69 -3.51 -5.22 -11.47
C LEU A 69 -2.55 -4.70 -10.41
N THR A 70 -1.39 -4.22 -10.82
CA THR A 70 -0.45 -3.54 -9.93
C THR A 70 -0.43 -2.05 -10.19
N ILE A 71 -0.20 -1.30 -9.12
CA ILE A 71 0.07 0.12 -9.16
C ILE A 71 1.28 0.36 -8.28
N GLY A 72 2.38 0.79 -8.88
CA GLY A 72 3.58 1.17 -8.18
C GLY A 72 3.85 2.66 -8.30
N ALA A 73 4.50 3.22 -7.29
CA ALA A 73 5.01 4.57 -7.35
C ALA A 73 6.35 4.68 -6.62
N SER A 74 7.24 5.52 -7.15
CA SER A 74 8.55 5.78 -6.56
C SER A 74 8.90 7.26 -6.53
N GLY A 75 9.49 7.69 -5.40
CA GLY A 75 9.91 9.07 -5.17
C GLY A 75 8.77 10.09 -5.28
N VAL A 76 7.53 9.70 -4.98
CA VAL A 76 6.37 10.58 -5.11
C VAL A 76 6.35 11.60 -3.96
N THR A 77 6.06 12.84 -4.30
CA THR A 77 5.64 13.88 -3.35
C THR A 77 4.13 14.01 -3.39
N GLY A 78 3.52 14.23 -2.22
CA GLY A 78 2.08 14.32 -2.09
C GLY A 78 1.65 15.51 -1.25
N PHE A 79 0.49 16.06 -1.58
CA PHE A 79 -0.21 17.04 -0.77
C PHE A 79 -1.70 16.70 -0.76
N ALA A 80 -2.34 16.77 0.40
CA ALA A 80 -3.79 16.67 0.55
C ALA A 80 -4.28 17.83 1.42
N GLY A 81 -5.02 18.77 0.85
CA GLY A 81 -5.44 19.98 1.55
C GLY A 81 -6.04 21.05 0.67
N VAL A 82 -6.19 22.24 1.24
CA VAL A 82 -6.67 23.44 0.52
C VAL A 82 -5.52 24.36 0.20
N ASN A 83 -5.67 25.13 -0.89
CA ASN A 83 -4.64 26.03 -1.41
C ASN A 83 -3.32 25.30 -1.73
N GLY A 84 -3.41 24.07 -2.24
CA GLY A 84 -2.25 23.30 -2.70
C GLY A 84 -1.54 23.93 -3.90
N PRO A 85 -0.43 23.33 -4.36
CA PRO A 85 0.26 22.18 -3.75
C PRO A 85 1.09 22.58 -2.51
N ALA A 86 1.80 21.64 -1.88
CA ALA A 86 2.59 21.88 -0.66
C ALA A 86 3.64 23.01 -0.75
N SER A 87 4.06 23.39 -1.96
CA SER A 87 4.98 24.50 -2.22
C SER A 87 4.33 25.88 -2.10
N ASN A 88 3.00 25.95 -2.07
CA ASN A 88 2.26 27.19 -1.87
C ASN A 88 2.37 27.64 -0.40
N SER A 89 2.74 28.90 -0.17
CA SER A 89 2.92 29.45 1.19
C SER A 89 1.62 29.49 2.00
N ASN A 90 0.46 29.44 1.34
CA ASN A 90 -0.87 29.44 1.97
C ASN A 90 -1.49 28.03 2.02
N ALA A 91 -0.72 26.99 1.67
CA ALA A 91 -1.19 25.60 1.71
C ALA A 91 -1.52 25.19 3.14
N MET A 92 -2.70 24.58 3.32
CA MET A 92 -3.14 24.02 4.58
C MET A 92 -3.57 22.57 4.35
N GLY A 93 -2.89 21.62 4.99
CA GLY A 93 -3.12 20.20 4.74
C GLY A 93 -1.98 19.31 5.18
N ILE A 94 -1.97 18.09 4.66
CA ILE A 94 -0.94 17.08 4.91
C ILE A 94 0.00 17.04 3.70
N SER A 95 1.30 17.15 3.95
CA SER A 95 2.34 17.01 2.94
C SER A 95 3.13 15.73 3.19
N LEU A 96 3.34 14.95 2.14
CA LEU A 96 4.09 13.72 2.14
C LEU A 96 5.27 13.86 1.17
N SER A 97 6.40 13.25 1.52
CA SER A 97 7.59 13.24 0.67
C SER A 97 8.25 11.87 0.68
N ASP A 98 8.88 11.55 -0.44
CA ASP A 98 9.55 10.26 -0.66
C ASP A 98 8.60 9.08 -0.43
N ILE A 99 7.44 9.15 -1.11
CA ILE A 99 6.47 8.06 -1.13
C ILE A 99 6.96 7.02 -2.14
N ASN A 100 7.16 5.80 -1.64
CA ASN A 100 7.36 4.61 -2.44
C ASN A 100 6.27 3.62 -2.06
N PHE A 101 5.43 3.17 -3.01
CA PHE A 101 4.42 2.17 -2.69
C PHE A 101 4.19 1.18 -3.83
N ALA A 102 3.91 -0.07 -3.46
CA ALA A 102 3.49 -1.14 -4.33
C ALA A 102 2.10 -1.62 -3.89
N LEU A 103 1.12 -1.47 -4.76
CA LEU A 103 -0.24 -2.00 -4.60
C LEU A 103 -0.46 -3.14 -5.57
N VAL A 104 -0.94 -4.28 -5.06
CA VAL A 104 -1.38 -5.43 -5.86
C VAL A 104 -2.85 -5.64 -5.60
N LEU A 105 -3.64 -5.59 -6.67
CA LEU A 105 -5.07 -5.87 -6.67
C LEU A 105 -5.30 -7.15 -7.47
N MET A 106 -5.97 -8.13 -6.86
CA MET A 106 -6.30 -9.38 -7.52
C MET A 106 -7.80 -9.65 -7.45
N SER A 107 -8.33 -10.25 -8.51
CA SER A 107 -9.71 -10.75 -8.56
C SER A 107 -9.76 -12.10 -9.23
N VAL A 108 -10.74 -12.94 -8.85
CA VAL A 108 -10.94 -14.25 -9.49
C VAL A 108 -11.06 -14.09 -11.01
N SER A 109 -10.25 -14.84 -11.75
CA SER A 109 -10.35 -14.88 -13.21
C SER A 109 -11.57 -15.70 -13.63
N SER A 110 -12.34 -15.21 -14.61
CA SER A 110 -13.56 -15.89 -15.10
C SER A 110 -14.50 -16.37 -13.97
N PRO A 111 -14.96 -15.47 -13.08
CA PRO A 111 -15.70 -15.85 -11.88
C PRO A 111 -17.05 -16.51 -12.22
N ALA A 112 -17.38 -17.58 -11.51
CA ALA A 112 -18.72 -18.15 -11.54
C ALA A 112 -19.74 -17.18 -10.91
N PRO A 113 -21.03 -17.25 -11.26
CA PRO A 113 -22.06 -16.45 -10.58
C PRO A 113 -22.01 -16.64 -9.06
N GLY A 114 -21.91 -15.53 -8.33
CA GLY A 114 -21.79 -15.55 -6.87
C GLY A 114 -20.36 -15.63 -6.34
N ASP A 115 -19.34 -15.60 -7.19
CA ASP A 115 -17.93 -15.42 -6.79
C ASP A 115 -17.49 -13.99 -7.13
N ASN A 116 -17.23 -13.18 -6.10
CA ASN A 116 -16.67 -11.83 -6.24
C ASN A 116 -15.45 -11.65 -5.33
N ARG A 117 -14.76 -12.76 -5.01
CA ARG A 117 -13.56 -12.75 -4.19
C ARG A 117 -12.48 -11.89 -4.82
N SER A 118 -11.82 -11.11 -3.99
CA SER A 118 -10.71 -10.25 -4.35
C SER A 118 -9.64 -10.27 -3.27
N TRP A 119 -8.44 -9.85 -3.64
CA TRP A 119 -7.31 -9.71 -2.72
C TRP A 119 -6.62 -8.37 -2.94
N THR A 120 -6.08 -7.82 -1.87
CA THR A 120 -5.35 -6.56 -1.90
C THR A 120 -4.11 -6.69 -1.03
N ALA A 121 -2.95 -6.44 -1.63
CA ALA A 121 -1.70 -6.29 -0.91
C ALA A 121 -1.10 -4.92 -1.16
N LEU A 122 -0.58 -4.29 -0.12
CA LEU A 122 0.06 -2.98 -0.19
C LEU A 122 1.32 -3.01 0.66
N ARG A 123 2.43 -2.53 0.11
CA ARG A 123 3.58 -2.05 0.89
C ARG A 123 3.80 -0.59 0.52
N ALA A 124 3.77 0.29 1.50
CA ALA A 124 4.03 1.71 1.32
C ALA A 124 5.04 2.19 2.35
N GLU A 125 6.01 2.96 1.88
CA GLU A 125 7.01 3.64 2.69
C GLU A 125 6.93 5.14 2.36
N VAL A 126 6.94 5.98 3.38
CA VAL A 126 6.94 7.43 3.23
C VAL A 126 8.05 8.00 4.08
N GLY A 127 9.01 8.69 3.45
CA GLY A 127 10.15 9.29 4.13
C GLY A 127 9.71 10.30 5.19
N SER A 128 8.80 11.21 4.84
CA SER A 128 8.16 12.09 5.84
C SER A 128 6.72 12.49 5.52
N ILE A 129 5.92 12.64 6.57
CA ILE A 129 4.56 13.19 6.56
C ILE A 129 4.57 14.39 7.50
N SER A 130 4.04 15.54 7.07
CA SER A 130 3.99 16.75 7.89
C SER A 130 2.68 17.50 7.72
N LEU A 131 2.24 18.14 8.81
CA LEU A 131 1.12 19.07 8.77
C LEU A 131 1.59 20.47 8.34
N LYS A 132 0.86 21.09 7.42
CA LYS A 132 1.13 22.44 6.89
C LYS A 132 0.03 23.42 7.26
N GLY A 133 0.42 24.67 7.48
CA GLY A 133 -0.51 25.80 7.61
C GLY A 133 -1.20 25.96 8.96
N ILE A 134 -0.79 25.20 9.99
CA ILE A 134 -1.27 25.38 11.38
C ILE A 134 -0.14 25.95 12.23
N SER A 135 -0.29 27.20 12.68
CA SER A 135 0.68 27.84 13.57
C SER A 135 0.52 27.35 15.00
N GLY A 136 1.63 27.09 15.69
CA GLY A 136 1.65 26.68 17.10
C GLY A 136 1.48 25.18 17.33
N PHE A 137 1.06 24.43 16.30
CA PHE A 137 0.92 22.97 16.31
C PHE A 137 1.70 22.35 15.15
N GLY A 138 2.67 21.50 15.47
CA GLY A 138 3.49 20.73 14.56
C GLY A 138 3.21 19.24 14.72
N LEU A 139 3.07 18.56 13.59
CA LEU A 139 2.96 17.11 13.50
C LEU A 139 3.86 16.66 12.36
N THR A 140 4.81 15.79 12.68
CA THR A 140 5.69 15.13 11.73
C THR A 140 5.68 13.63 11.97
N VAL A 141 5.71 12.84 10.91
CA VAL A 141 5.99 11.40 10.97
C VAL A 141 7.15 11.13 10.02
N GLU A 142 8.17 10.44 10.50
CA GLU A 142 9.33 10.02 9.71
C GLU A 142 9.32 8.50 9.55
N SER A 143 9.86 8.02 8.43
CA SER A 143 9.99 6.57 8.13
C SER A 143 8.67 5.82 8.33
N PHE A 144 7.59 6.38 7.78
CA PHE A 144 6.27 5.77 7.89
C PHE A 144 6.20 4.53 7.01
N ILE A 145 5.68 3.44 7.56
CA ILE A 145 5.40 2.20 6.84
C ILE A 145 3.93 1.84 6.95
N LEU A 146 3.37 1.31 5.87
CA LEU A 146 2.06 0.66 5.84
C LEU A 146 2.19 -0.63 5.03
N GLU A 147 1.88 -1.74 5.68
CA GLU A 147 1.80 -3.05 5.04
C GLU A 147 0.39 -3.60 5.24
N LEU A 148 -0.21 -4.10 4.16
CA LEU A 148 -1.55 -4.68 4.14
C LEU A 148 -1.52 -5.94 3.29
N ASN A 149 -2.15 -7.01 3.78
CA ASN A 149 -2.52 -8.17 2.99
C ASN A 149 -3.92 -8.61 3.42
N THR A 150 -4.90 -8.47 2.55
CA THR A 150 -6.31 -8.69 2.89
C THR A 150 -7.07 -9.40 1.77
N ALA A 151 -8.14 -10.07 2.16
CA ALA A 151 -9.09 -10.75 1.32
C ALA A 151 -10.44 -10.03 1.41
N GLY A 152 -11.10 -9.84 0.27
CA GLY A 152 -12.42 -9.23 0.16
C GLY A 152 -13.37 -10.09 -0.67
N GLY A 153 -14.64 -9.70 -0.65
CA GLY A 153 -15.72 -10.38 -1.36
C GLY A 153 -16.18 -11.67 -0.68
N GLU A 154 -16.91 -12.47 -1.45
CA GLU A 154 -17.57 -13.70 -1.03
C GLU A 154 -17.65 -14.69 -2.20
N ILE A 155 -17.86 -15.95 -1.85
CA ILE A 155 -18.23 -17.00 -2.78
C ILE A 155 -19.49 -17.70 -2.27
N ASN A 156 -20.58 -17.63 -3.03
CA ASN A 156 -21.88 -18.21 -2.68
C ASN A 156 -22.39 -17.79 -1.27
N GLY A 157 -22.17 -16.52 -0.90
CA GLY A 157 -22.56 -15.97 0.40
C GLY A 157 -21.64 -16.31 1.57
N ALA A 158 -20.51 -16.99 1.32
CA ALA A 158 -19.45 -17.20 2.30
C ALA A 158 -18.35 -16.16 2.10
N ALA A 159 -18.02 -15.39 3.15
CA ALA A 159 -16.99 -14.37 3.11
C ALA A 159 -15.61 -14.95 2.76
N ASN A 160 -14.88 -14.24 1.90
CA ASN A 160 -13.48 -14.56 1.62
C ASN A 160 -12.62 -14.23 2.85
N SER A 161 -12.01 -15.24 3.44
CA SER A 161 -11.16 -15.09 4.64
C SER A 161 -9.73 -15.58 4.44
N ALA A 162 -9.43 -16.21 3.30
CA ALA A 162 -8.09 -16.68 2.98
C ALA A 162 -7.38 -15.62 2.13
N VAL A 163 -6.35 -14.99 2.68
CA VAL A 163 -5.48 -14.06 1.94
C VAL A 163 -4.51 -14.81 1.03
N VAL A 164 -3.88 -14.09 0.09
CA VAL A 164 -2.81 -14.66 -0.73
C VAL A 164 -1.56 -14.85 0.11
N ASN A 165 -0.91 -16.01 -0.03
CA ASN A 165 0.43 -16.27 0.45
C ASN A 165 1.39 -16.08 -0.72
N PHE A 166 1.98 -14.88 -0.79
CA PHE A 166 2.86 -14.47 -1.87
C PHE A 166 4.15 -15.29 -1.93
N ALA A 167 4.67 -15.74 -0.77
CA ALA A 167 5.92 -16.48 -0.70
C ALA A 167 5.86 -17.87 -1.37
N VAL A 168 4.67 -18.44 -1.55
CA VAL A 168 4.45 -19.78 -2.11
C VAL A 168 3.55 -19.80 -3.34
N SER A 169 3.22 -18.63 -3.89
CA SER A 169 2.44 -18.50 -5.12
C SER A 169 3.33 -18.67 -6.36
N ASP A 170 2.71 -19.10 -7.46
CA ASP A 170 3.32 -19.29 -8.78
C ASP A 170 2.69 -18.27 -9.73
N PHE A 171 3.33 -17.11 -9.85
CA PHE A 171 2.83 -15.97 -10.62
C PHE A 171 3.32 -15.99 -12.07
N ASP A 172 4.34 -16.77 -12.42
CA ASP A 172 4.84 -16.90 -13.79
C ASP A 172 4.33 -18.17 -14.52
N GLY A 173 3.62 -19.05 -13.81
CA GLY A 173 3.02 -20.26 -14.35
C GLY A 173 4.03 -21.39 -14.61
N ASN A 174 5.23 -21.31 -14.04
CA ASN A 174 6.28 -22.30 -14.23
C ASN A 174 6.17 -23.50 -13.29
N THR A 175 5.15 -23.55 -12.41
CA THR A 175 4.89 -24.58 -11.38
C THR A 175 5.83 -24.57 -10.18
N VAL A 176 6.59 -23.49 -9.98
CA VAL A 176 7.51 -23.27 -8.86
C VAL A 176 7.09 -21.98 -8.14
N ALA A 177 7.26 -21.94 -6.83
CA ALA A 177 7.00 -20.73 -6.05
C ALA A 177 8.02 -19.63 -6.37
N ASP A 178 7.54 -18.41 -6.56
CA ASP A 178 8.38 -17.25 -6.90
C ASP A 178 9.02 -16.58 -5.67
N GLY A 179 8.56 -16.91 -4.46
CA GLY A 179 9.02 -16.28 -3.22
C GLY A 179 8.43 -14.88 -2.98
N GLY A 180 7.57 -14.39 -3.86
CA GLY A 180 6.86 -13.12 -3.75
C GLY A 180 6.38 -12.61 -5.10
N TYR A 181 5.70 -11.46 -5.11
CA TYR A 181 5.30 -10.75 -6.33
C TYR A 181 6.10 -9.45 -6.44
N THR A 182 6.88 -9.30 -7.51
CA THR A 182 7.63 -8.06 -7.76
C THR A 182 6.76 -7.03 -8.46
N VAL A 183 6.66 -5.84 -7.90
CA VAL A 183 5.90 -4.71 -8.44
C VAL A 183 6.87 -3.65 -8.97
N ASP A 184 6.72 -3.26 -10.23
CA ASP A 184 7.40 -2.09 -10.80
C ASP A 184 6.83 -0.81 -10.18
N LEU A 185 7.72 0.08 -9.74
CA LEU A 185 7.37 1.39 -9.17
C LEU A 185 7.58 2.55 -10.16
N GLY A 186 7.98 2.25 -11.38
CA GLY A 186 8.43 3.22 -12.37
C GLY A 186 9.86 3.72 -12.10
N GLY A 187 10.48 4.32 -13.12
CA GLY A 187 11.84 4.86 -12.99
C GLY A 187 12.92 3.81 -12.73
N GLY A 188 12.65 2.53 -13.03
CA GLY A 188 13.56 1.41 -12.82
C GLY A 188 13.61 0.87 -11.39
N ASN A 189 12.69 1.29 -10.52
CA ASN A 189 12.60 0.82 -9.13
C ASN A 189 11.55 -0.29 -9.02
N THR A 190 11.77 -1.26 -8.13
CA THR A 190 10.81 -2.34 -7.86
C THR A 190 10.70 -2.60 -6.36
N VAL A 191 9.58 -3.18 -5.93
CA VAL A 191 9.36 -3.68 -4.58
C VAL A 191 8.82 -5.10 -4.63
N LEU A 192 9.36 -5.98 -3.80
CA LEU A 192 8.86 -7.35 -3.61
C LEU A 192 7.74 -7.36 -2.56
N ILE A 193 6.58 -7.92 -2.89
CA ILE A 193 5.52 -8.26 -1.93
C ILE A 193 5.63 -9.74 -1.59
N ASP A 194 5.95 -10.07 -0.34
CA ASP A 194 6.26 -11.42 0.16
C ASP A 194 5.38 -11.83 1.36
N PHE A 195 4.21 -11.20 1.52
CA PHE A 195 3.32 -11.47 2.65
C PHE A 195 2.77 -12.90 2.63
N GLU A 196 2.81 -13.58 3.79
CA GLU A 196 2.37 -14.98 3.91
C GLU A 196 0.96 -15.13 4.50
N THR A 197 0.54 -14.18 5.34
CA THR A 197 -0.71 -14.24 6.13
C THR A 197 -1.43 -12.89 6.11
N GLU A 198 -2.64 -12.83 6.69
CA GLU A 198 -3.38 -11.57 6.80
C GLU A 198 -2.49 -10.54 7.52
N LEU A 199 -2.36 -9.34 6.99
CA LEU A 199 -1.45 -8.36 7.57
C LEU A 199 -2.11 -7.00 7.55
N LEU A 200 -2.03 -6.31 8.68
CA LEU A 200 -2.18 -4.86 8.73
C LEU A 200 -1.14 -4.35 9.72
N ARG A 201 -0.08 -3.73 9.19
CA ARG A 201 0.99 -3.12 9.97
C ARG A 201 1.13 -1.66 9.58
N VAL A 202 1.20 -0.82 10.59
CA VAL A 202 1.52 0.61 10.45
C VAL A 202 2.63 0.93 11.42
N GLY A 203 3.63 1.69 10.99
CA GLY A 203 4.73 2.09 11.84
C GLY A 203 5.33 3.42 11.43
N GLY A 204 6.04 4.07 12.34
CA GLY A 204 6.80 5.27 12.04
C GLY A 204 7.27 6.01 13.29
N THR A 205 8.15 6.99 13.11
CA THR A 205 8.57 7.89 14.18
C THR A 205 7.68 9.11 14.17
N LEU A 206 6.85 9.25 15.20
CA LEU A 206 5.95 10.39 15.38
C LEU A 206 6.66 11.48 16.19
N GLU A 207 6.53 12.73 15.75
CA GLU A 207 6.85 13.93 16.52
C GLU A 207 5.64 14.88 16.54
N VAL A 208 5.22 15.27 17.74
CA VAL A 208 4.16 16.25 17.98
C VAL A 208 4.73 17.39 18.81
N LEU A 209 4.51 18.61 18.37
CA LEU A 209 4.90 19.84 19.05
C LEU A 209 3.71 20.78 19.12
N ASP A 210 3.19 21.05 20.32
CA ASP A 210 2.09 22.01 20.52
C ASP A 210 2.33 22.85 21.76
N GLY A 211 2.97 24.02 21.60
CA GLY A 211 3.21 25.02 22.64
C GLY A 211 3.85 24.53 23.93
N PHE A 212 3.09 23.80 24.73
CA PHE A 212 3.45 23.17 25.99
C PHE A 212 3.55 21.64 25.92
N ILE A 213 3.26 20.98 24.80
CA ILE A 213 3.35 19.52 24.62
C ILE A 213 4.46 19.21 23.62
N TYR A 214 5.34 18.28 24.00
CA TYR A 214 6.28 17.63 23.09
C TYR A 214 6.16 16.12 23.25
N ILE A 215 5.95 15.39 22.15
CA ILE A 215 5.96 13.93 22.13
C ILE A 215 6.79 13.50 20.94
N ARG A 216 7.79 12.64 21.16
CA ARG A 216 8.52 11.98 20.09
C ARG A 216 8.74 10.51 20.43
N GLY A 217 8.55 9.62 19.46
CA GLY A 217 8.86 8.20 19.62
C GLY A 217 8.48 7.37 18.40
N GLU A 218 8.93 6.12 18.39
CA GLU A 218 8.49 5.13 17.42
C GLU A 218 7.15 4.55 17.88
N PHE A 219 6.16 4.52 17.00
CA PHE A 219 4.85 3.92 17.25
C PHE A 219 4.54 2.89 16.17
N GLY A 220 3.96 1.77 16.58
CA GLY A 220 3.56 0.70 15.66
C GLY A 220 2.21 0.12 16.03
N PHE A 221 1.39 -0.17 15.03
CA PHE A 221 0.10 -0.84 15.13
C PHE A 221 0.15 -2.07 14.24
N GLU A 222 -0.16 -3.23 14.80
CA GLU A 222 -0.23 -4.47 14.02
C GLU A 222 -1.49 -5.25 14.42
N LYS A 223 -2.32 -5.59 13.43
CA LYS A 223 -3.40 -6.56 13.62
C LYS A 223 -2.80 -7.95 13.51
N SER A 224 -2.98 -8.79 14.53
CA SER A 224 -2.53 -10.17 14.50
C SER A 224 -3.32 -10.97 13.46
N SER A 225 -2.58 -11.73 12.67
CA SER A 225 -3.09 -12.58 11.59
C SER A 225 -3.60 -13.94 12.05
N ILE A 226 -3.33 -14.30 13.31
CA ILE A 226 -3.70 -15.57 13.92
C ILE A 226 -4.67 -15.27 15.06
N PRO A 227 -5.96 -15.66 14.95
CA PRO A 227 -6.93 -15.49 16.01
C PRO A 227 -6.44 -16.17 17.29
N VAL A 228 -6.45 -15.44 18.40
CA VAL A 228 -6.11 -16.02 19.70
C VAL A 228 -7.36 -16.55 20.35
N THR A 229 -7.31 -17.77 20.88
CA THR A 229 -8.42 -18.33 21.65
C THR A 229 -8.39 -17.76 23.06
N ALA A 230 -9.32 -16.87 23.39
CA ALA A 230 -9.47 -16.32 24.72
C ALA A 230 -10.46 -17.16 25.55
N THR A 231 -10.13 -17.41 26.82
CA THR A 231 -11.09 -17.96 27.80
C THR A 231 -11.87 -16.80 28.40
N LEU A 232 -13.19 -16.81 28.22
CA LEU A 232 -14.12 -15.80 28.71
C LEU A 232 -14.48 -16.05 30.18
N ALA A 233 -15.03 -15.03 30.86
CA ALA A 233 -15.41 -15.12 32.27
C ALA A 233 -16.46 -16.22 32.57
N ASN A 234 -17.25 -16.62 31.57
CA ASN A 234 -18.20 -17.74 31.65
C ASN A 234 -17.54 -19.11 31.40
N SER A 235 -16.20 -19.19 31.36
CA SER A 235 -15.40 -20.39 31.07
C SER A 235 -15.60 -20.98 29.66
N THR A 236 -16.21 -20.24 28.74
CA THR A 236 -16.24 -20.60 27.31
C THR A 236 -15.05 -20.00 26.59
N SER A 237 -14.68 -20.58 25.46
CA SER A 237 -13.60 -20.05 24.61
C SER A 237 -14.18 -19.38 23.37
N ALA A 238 -13.56 -18.28 22.95
CA ALA A 238 -13.88 -17.61 21.70
C ALA A 238 -12.60 -17.14 20.98
N PRO A 239 -12.56 -17.18 19.65
CA PRO A 239 -11.50 -16.51 18.90
C PRO A 239 -11.63 -14.99 19.10
N VAL A 240 -10.51 -14.32 19.31
CA VAL A 240 -10.43 -12.86 19.37
C VAL A 240 -9.33 -12.37 18.43
N ASP A 241 -9.58 -11.23 17.80
CA ASP A 241 -8.57 -10.49 17.07
C ASP A 241 -7.71 -9.71 18.07
N ILE A 242 -6.40 -9.70 17.83
CA ILE A 242 -5.47 -8.89 18.62
C ILE A 242 -5.03 -7.69 17.79
N LEU A 243 -5.19 -6.50 18.35
CA LEU A 243 -4.49 -5.31 17.89
C LEU A 243 -3.31 -5.06 18.84
N ALA A 244 -2.09 -5.29 18.35
CA ALA A 244 -0.88 -4.94 19.06
C ALA A 244 -0.60 -3.45 18.83
N ILE A 245 -0.40 -2.72 19.93
CA ILE A 245 0.06 -1.33 19.91
C ILE A 245 1.42 -1.33 20.60
N SER A 246 2.42 -0.83 19.90
CA SER A 246 3.80 -0.76 20.38
C SER A 246 4.28 0.68 20.36
N ALA A 247 5.14 1.01 21.32
CA ALA A 247 5.85 2.27 21.35
C ALA A 247 7.27 2.04 21.88
N LYS A 248 8.25 2.68 21.25
CA LYS A 248 9.66 2.57 21.59
C LYS A 248 10.32 3.95 21.59
N ASP A 249 11.29 4.13 22.48
CA ASP A 249 12.08 5.36 22.63
C ASP A 249 11.22 6.63 22.77
N VAL A 250 10.08 6.51 23.48
CA VAL A 250 9.13 7.61 23.66
C VAL A 250 9.66 8.61 24.69
N THR A 251 9.85 9.84 24.23
CA THR A 251 10.06 11.02 25.07
C THR A 251 8.80 11.87 25.03
N ALA A 252 8.26 12.22 26.20
CA ALA A 252 7.13 13.11 26.32
C ALA A 252 7.38 14.17 27.39
N PHE A 253 7.04 15.41 27.08
CA PHE A 253 7.16 16.54 27.99
C PHE A 253 5.90 17.40 27.90
N VAL A 254 5.47 17.91 29.07
CA VAL A 254 4.42 18.92 29.18
C VAL A 254 4.92 20.07 30.06
N GLY A 255 5.01 21.28 29.51
CA GLY A 255 5.43 22.46 30.25
C GLY A 255 5.95 23.60 29.38
N VAL A 256 6.41 24.68 30.03
CA VAL A 256 7.06 25.82 29.39
C VAL A 256 8.56 25.81 29.71
N ASN A 257 9.42 26.04 28.71
CA ASN A 257 10.91 26.01 28.81
C ASN A 257 11.54 24.63 29.12
N GLY A 258 10.98 23.54 28.59
CA GLY A 258 11.54 22.19 28.71
C GLY A 258 12.52 21.82 27.61
#